data_AF-A0A497LUN6-F1
#
_entry.id   AF-A0A497LUN6-F1
#
_cell.length_a   1.000
_cell.length_b   1.000
_cell.length_c   1.000
_cell.angle_alpha   90.00
_cell.angle_beta   90.00
_cell.angle_gamma   90.00
#
_symmetry.space_group_name_H-M   'P 1'
#
loop_
_entity.id
_entity.type
_entity.pdbx_description
1 polymer ?
#
loop_
_entity_poly.entity_id
_entity_poly.type
_entity_poly.pdbx_seq_one_letter_code
_entity_poly.pdbx_strand_id
1 'polypeptide(L)' 'MPSPKTRLERLNEILRILEERGGKARFKEVYAVLALKHGVTRKTFWDYLETLKTAGKIDYPTAFLRHQEDDIEIRIV' A
#
# COMPACT_ATOMS: atom_id res chain seq x y z
N MET A 1 4.90 -18.61 -4.27
CA MET A 1 4.23 -17.79 -3.23
C MET A 1 5.30 -17.15 -2.37
N PRO A 2 5.24 -15.84 -2.07
CA PRO A 2 6.19 -15.23 -1.14
C PRO A 2 5.99 -15.82 0.26
N SER A 3 7.09 -16.02 0.99
CA SER A 3 7.08 -16.55 2.35
C SER A 3 6.34 -15.58 3.31
N PRO A 4 5.71 -16.07 4.40
CA PRO A 4 5.00 -15.23 5.37
C PRO A 4 5.85 -14.08 5.90
N LYS A 5 7.15 -14.32 6.09
CA LYS A 5 8.15 -13.32 6.49
C LYS A 5 8.26 -12.19 5.48
N THR A 6 8.32 -12.52 4.20
CA THR A 6 8.39 -11.55 3.10
C THR A 6 7.14 -10.69 3.03
N ARG A 7 5.95 -11.26 3.27
CA ARG A 7 4.70 -10.48 3.30
C ARG A 7 4.73 -9.43 4.40
N LEU A 8 5.16 -9.80 5.62
CA LEU A 8 5.26 -8.87 6.74
C LEU A 8 6.26 -7.74 6.47
N GLU A 9 7.41 -8.06 5.87
CA GLU A 9 8.41 -7.07 5.47
C GLU A 9 7.82 -6.05 4.47
N ARG A 10 7.01 -6.50 3.51
CA ARG A 10 6.35 -5.60 2.54
C ARG A 10 5.29 -4.71 3.18
N LEU A 11 4.51 -5.24 4.12
CA LEU A 11 3.53 -4.47 4.88
C LEU A 11 4.20 -3.35 5.70
N ASN A 12 5.30 -3.67 6.39
CA ASN A 12 6.07 -2.70 7.15
C ASN A 12 6.74 -1.66 6.23
N GLU A 13 7.19 -2.06 5.04
CA GLU A 13 7.76 -1.13 4.07
C GLU A 13 6.72 -0.12 3.57
N ILE A 14 5.47 -0.54 3.34
CA ILE A 14 4.37 0.38 3.01
C ILE A 14 4.18 1.43 4.10
N LEU A 15 4.10 0.99 5.36
CA LEU A 15 3.95 1.90 6.50
C LEU A 15 5.12 2.89 6.58
N ARG A 16 6.35 2.40 6.43
CA ARG A 16 7.54 3.25 6.43
C ARG A 16 7.51 4.30 5.31
N ILE A 17 7.11 3.92 4.09
CA ILE A 17 6.97 4.86 2.97
C ILE A 17 5.95 5.95 3.29
N LEU A 18 4.84 5.58 3.93
CA LEU A 18 3.81 6.53 4.35
C LEU A 18 4.35 7.46 5.46
N GLU A 19 5.07 6.94 6.45
CA GLU A 19 5.71 7.73 7.51
C GLU A 19 6.74 8.72 6.96
N GLU A 20 7.64 8.28 6.06
CA GLU A 20 8.66 9.11 5.41
C GLU A 20 8.04 10.25 4.57
N ARG A 21 6.76 10.12 4.19
CA ARG A 21 5.99 11.11 3.43
C ARG A 21 5.03 11.94 4.29
N GLY A 22 5.18 11.91 5.61
CA GLY A 22 4.36 12.69 6.54
C GLY A 22 3.03 12.02 6.89
N GLY A 23 2.98 10.68 6.88
CA GLY A 23 1.82 9.89 7.25
C GLY A 23 0.79 9.67 6.13
N LYS A 24 1.08 10.11 4.90
CA LYS A 24 0.20 9.94 3.75
C LYS A 24 0.94 9.93 2.41
N ALA A 25 0.42 9.20 1.44
CA ALA A 25 0.93 9.19 0.07
C ALA A 25 -0.14 8.74 -0.92
N ARG A 26 0.04 9.01 -2.22
CA ARG A 26 -0.85 8.47 -3.25
C ARG A 26 -0.54 7.01 -3.54
N PHE A 27 -1.57 6.25 -3.90
CA PHE A 27 -1.48 4.85 -4.31
C PHE A 27 -0.38 4.63 -5.34
N LYS A 28 -0.34 5.43 -6.41
CA LYS A 28 0.67 5.29 -7.48
C LYS A 28 2.10 5.43 -6.97
N GLU A 29 2.33 6.28 -5.98
CA GLU A 29 3.66 6.56 -5.46
C GLU A 29 4.16 5.39 -4.62
N VAL A 30 3.31 4.88 -3.72
CA VAL A 30 3.64 3.71 -2.90
C VAL A 30 3.78 2.46 -3.77
N TYR A 31 2.86 2.27 -4.72
CA TYR A 31 2.89 1.16 -5.67
C TYR A 31 4.17 1.20 -6.52
N ALA A 32 4.53 2.36 -7.09
CA ALA A 32 5.73 2.48 -7.93
C ALA A 32 7.01 2.07 -7.17
N VAL A 33 7.12 2.44 -5.89
CA VAL A 33 8.28 2.05 -5.07
C VAL A 33 8.33 0.53 -4.84
N LEU A 34 7.21 -0.10 -4.48
CA LEU A 34 7.15 -1.55 -4.25
C LEU A 34 7.29 -2.37 -5.53
N ALA A 35 6.71 -1.89 -6.64
CA ALA A 35 6.83 -2.52 -7.94
C ALA A 35 8.28 -2.48 -8.42
N LEU A 36 8.96 -1.33 -8.28
CA LEU A 36 10.36 -1.17 -8.69
C LEU A 36 11.31 -2.00 -7.82
N LYS A 37 11.14 -1.98 -6.49
CA LYS A 37 12.06 -2.68 -5.58
C LYS A 37 11.86 -4.19 -5.56
N HIS A 38 10.62 -4.65 -5.68
CA HIS A 38 10.25 -6.03 -5.35
C HIS A 38 9.42 -6.75 -6.41
N GLY A 39 9.14 -6.11 -7.55
CA GLY A 39 8.35 -6.70 -8.62
C GLY A 39 6.90 -7.00 -8.21
N VAL A 40 6.36 -6.25 -7.24
CA VAL A 40 5.00 -6.46 -6.72
C VAL A 40 3.98 -6.07 -7.78
N THR A 41 3.02 -6.96 -8.04
CA THR A 41 1.90 -6.68 -8.96
C THR A 41 0.86 -5.78 -8.30
N ARG A 42 0.07 -5.04 -9.09
CA ARG A 42 -1.05 -4.22 -8.57
C ARG A 42 -2.01 -5.03 -7.69
N LYS A 43 -2.33 -6.27 -8.08
CA LYS A 43 -3.20 -7.17 -7.30
C LYS A 43 -2.61 -7.48 -5.92
N THR A 44 -1.32 -7.79 -5.87
CA THR A 44 -0.62 -8.08 -4.61
C THR A 44 -0.49 -6.83 -3.73
N PHE A 45 -0.27 -5.67 -4.34
CA PHE A 45 -0.22 -4.41 -3.61
C PHE A 45 -1.58 -4.06 -3.00
N TRP A 46 -2.68 -4.27 -3.72
CA TRP A 46 -4.04 -4.14 -3.20
C TRP A 46 -4.28 -5.03 -1.99
N ASP A 47 -3.90 -6.31 -2.05
CA ASP A 47 -3.99 -7.24 -0.93
C ASP A 47 -3.23 -6.74 0.32
N TYR A 48 -2.06 -6.11 0.12
CA TYR A 48 -1.31 -5.50 1.22
C TYR A 48 -2.03 -4.31 1.83
N LEU A 49 -2.61 -3.43 1.01
CA LEU A 49 -3.40 -2.29 1.50
C LEU A 49 -4.66 -2.74 2.24
N GLU A 50 -5.37 -3.74 1.73
CA GLU A 50 -6.52 -4.34 2.43
C GLU A 50 -6.11 -4.94 3.78
N THR A 51 -4.96 -5.62 3.82
CA THR A 51 -4.42 -6.17 5.07
C THR A 51 -4.14 -5.07 6.09
N LEU A 52 -3.46 -3.99 5.68
CA LEU A 52 -3.13 -2.86 6.57
C LEU A 52 -4.38 -2.09 7.01
N LYS A 53 -5.38 -1.93 6.12
CA LYS A 53 -6.65 -1.29 6.45
C LYS A 53 -7.45 -2.11 7.45
N THR A 54 -7.53 -3.42 7.25
CA THR A 54 -8.19 -4.36 8.18
C THR A 54 -7.49 -4.38 9.54
N ALA A 55 -6.16 -4.23 9.56
CA ALA A 55 -5.39 -4.11 10.78
C ALA A 55 -5.50 -2.71 11.45
N GLY A 56 -6.26 -1.78 10.87
CA GLY A 56 -6.45 -0.42 11.39
C GLY A 56 -5.19 0.45 11.34
N LYS A 57 -4.22 0.12 10.48
CA LYS A 57 -2.95 0.85 10.35
C LYS A 57 -3.02 1.99 9.34
N ILE A 58 -3.88 1.84 8.34
CA ILE A 58 -4.08 2.84 7.29
C ILE A 58 -5.56 3.00 6.99
N ASP A 59 -5.89 4.12 6.36
CA ASP A 59 -7.18 4.34 5.73
C ASP A 59 -7.02 4.90 4.32
N TYR A 60 -8.02 4.63 3.48
CA TYR A 60 -8.12 5.17 2.13
C TYR A 60 -9.57 5.12 1.64
N PRO A 61 -10.00 6.09 0.81
CA PRO A 61 -11.36 6.12 0.27
C PRO A 61 -11.60 4.93 -0.68
N THR A 62 -12.60 4.11 -0.35
CA THR A 62 -12.96 2.89 -1.11
C THR A 62 -13.95 3.17 -2.24
N ALA A 63 -14.46 4.40 -2.33
CA ALA A 63 -15.49 4.81 -3.29
C ALA A 63 -15.00 4.96 -4.74
N PHE A 64 -13.69 4.93 -5.00
CA PHE A 64 -13.12 5.15 -6.33
C PHE A 64 -12.98 3.85 -7.14
N LEU A 65 -14.07 3.09 -7.26
CA LEU A 65 -14.12 1.87 -8.06
C LEU A 65 -14.55 2.19 -9.50
N ARG A 66 -13.60 2.71 -10.30
CA ARG A 66 -13.45 2.58 -11.77
C ARG A 66 -12.60 3.77 -12.28
N HIS A 67 -11.34 3.49 -12.59
CA HIS A 67 -10.38 4.35 -13.34
C HIS A 67 -9.55 5.42 -12.61
N GLN A 68 -9.66 5.63 -11.29
CA GLN A 68 -8.86 6.62 -10.56
C GLN A 68 -8.07 6.07 -9.35
N GLU A 69 -7.75 4.78 -9.37
CA GLU A 69 -7.04 4.10 -8.28
C GLU A 69 -5.69 4.76 -7.96
N ASP A 70 -4.99 5.24 -9.00
CA ASP A 70 -3.66 5.84 -8.89
C ASP A 70 -3.63 7.15 -8.06
N ASP A 71 -4.77 7.83 -7.93
CA ASP A 71 -4.91 9.08 -7.16
C ASP A 71 -5.53 8.89 -5.77
N ILE A 72 -5.80 7.64 -5.36
CA ILE A 72 -6.24 7.34 -3.99
C ILE A 72 -5.16 7.77 -3.00
N GLU A 73 -5.51 8.65 -2.06
CA GLU A 73 -4.66 9.00 -0.93
C GLU A 73 -4.77 7.92 0.15
N ILE A 74 -3.63 7.31 0.47
CA ILE A 74 -3.46 6.37 1.57
C ILE A 74 -2.88 7.15 2.74
N ARG A 75 -3.49 7.03 3.92
CA ARG A 75 -3.06 7.71 5.16
C ARG A 75 -2.87 6.71 6.29
N ILE A 76 -1.93 6.95 7.19
CA ILE A 76 -1.80 6.22 8.45
C ILE A 76 -2.91 6.68 9.40
N VAL A 77 -3.42 5.74 10.22
CA VAL A 77 -4.43 6.00 11.26
C VAL A 77 -3.78 5.94 12.64
#